data_AF-A0A2I3H259-F1
#
_entry.id   AF-A0A2I3H259-F1
#
_cell.length_a   1.000
_cell.length_b   1.000
_cell.length_c   1.000
_cell.angle_alpha   90.00
_cell.angle_beta   90.00
_cell.angle_gamma   90.00
#
_symmetry.space_group_name_H-M   'P 1'
#
loop_
_entity.id
_entity.type
_entity.pdbx_description
1 polymer ?
#
loop_
_entity_poly.entity_id
_entity_poly.type
_entity_poly.pdbx_seq_one_letter_code
_entity_poly.pdbx_strand_id
1 'polypeptide(L)'
;MLLLSPHLTTTELKAYLPSVLLLMDWLRGKVETIQRLLEENDQLIRCIVEYQNKGRANECIQCQLVLHRNLIYLATIADASPTSTSKAME
;
A
#
# COMPACT_ATOMS: atom_id res chain seq x y z
N MET A 1 -25.06 -14.42 -43.38
CA MET A 1 -23.63 -14.23 -43.06
C MET A 1 -23.53 -13.22 -41.93
N LEU A 2 -23.37 -13.72 -40.69
CA LEU A 2 -22.98 -12.86 -39.57
C LEU A 2 -21.53 -12.45 -39.81
N LEU A 3 -21.33 -11.27 -40.42
CA LEU A 3 -20.03 -10.63 -40.40
C LEU A 3 -19.83 -10.11 -38.97
N LEU A 4 -19.36 -11.00 -38.09
CA LEU A 4 -18.86 -10.61 -36.79
C LEU A 4 -17.62 -9.74 -37.05
N SER A 5 -17.80 -8.44 -36.92
CA SER A 5 -16.77 -7.42 -37.17
C SER A 5 -15.47 -7.78 -36.44
N PRO A 6 -14.34 -8.01 -37.15
CA PRO A 6 -13.05 -8.32 -36.52
C PRO A 6 -12.32 -7.06 -36.03
N HIS A 7 -13.04 -5.95 -35.83
CA HIS A 7 -12.47 -4.65 -35.52
C HIS A 7 -13.10 -4.17 -34.20
N LEU A 8 -12.78 -4.85 -33.10
CA LEU A 8 -12.64 -4.15 -31.83
C LEU A 8 -11.34 -3.36 -31.96
N THR A 9 -11.46 -2.23 -32.66
CA THR A 9 -10.36 -1.60 -33.40
C THR A 9 -9.26 -1.17 -32.43
N THR A 10 -8.01 -1.39 -32.79
CA THR A 10 -6.78 -1.01 -32.05
C THR A 10 -6.80 0.43 -31.49
N THR A 11 -7.62 1.30 -32.10
CA THR A 11 -7.91 2.67 -31.70
C THR A 11 -8.67 2.80 -30.36
N GLU A 12 -9.66 1.95 -30.09
CA GLU A 12 -10.38 1.99 -28.81
C GLU A 12 -9.48 1.51 -27.67
N LEU A 13 -8.75 0.41 -27.87
CA LEU A 13 -7.76 -0.09 -26.90
C LEU A 13 -6.65 0.94 -26.61
N LYS A 14 -6.23 1.73 -27.60
CA LYS A 14 -5.25 2.81 -27.43
C LYS A 14 -5.79 4.00 -26.62
N ALA A 15 -7.11 4.22 -26.59
CA ALA A 15 -7.73 5.25 -25.76
C ALA A 15 -7.76 4.86 -24.27
N TYR A 16 -7.87 3.57 -23.96
CA TYR A 16 -7.82 3.06 -22.58
C TYR A 16 -6.38 2.89 -22.06
N LEU A 17 -5.38 2.71 -22.94
CA LEU A 17 -3.98 2.48 -22.56
C LEU A 17 -3.41 3.56 -21.60
N PRO A 18 -3.62 4.88 -21.80
CA PRO A 18 -3.13 5.90 -20.86
C PRO A 18 -3.80 5.80 -19.48
N SER A 19 -5.11 5.55 -19.44
CA SER A 19 -5.85 5.38 -18.17
C SER A 19 -5.40 4.13 -17.42
N VAL A 20 -5.14 3.03 -18.14
CA VAL A 20 -4.63 1.78 -17.57
C VAL A 20 -3.20 1.97 -17.08
N LEU A 21 -2.33 2.63 -17.86
CA LEU A 21 -0.96 2.93 -17.45
C LEU A 21 -0.92 3.82 -16.19
N LEU A 22 -1.76 4.85 -16.15
CA LEU A 22 -1.91 5.73 -14.99
C LEU A 22 -2.35 4.96 -13.74
N LEU A 23 -3.30 4.03 -13.90
CA LEU A 23 -3.73 3.15 -12.81
C LEU A 23 -2.60 2.23 -12.34
N MET A 24 -1.84 1.65 -13.28
CA MET A 24 -0.67 0.82 -12.97
C MET A 24 0.41 1.61 -12.23
N ASP A 25 0.70 2.84 -12.64
CA ASP A 25 1.66 3.72 -11.96
C ASP A 25 1.16 4.15 -10.59
N TRP A 26 -0.14 4.42 -10.44
CA TRP A 26 -0.75 4.72 -9.15
C TRP A 26 -0.69 3.53 -8.19
N LEU A 27 -1.03 2.33 -8.67
CA LEU A 27 -0.93 1.09 -7.90
C LEU A 27 0.52 0.80 -7.51
N ARG A 28 1.46 1.02 -8.44
CA ARG A 28 2.90 0.91 -8.18
C ARG A 28 3.33 1.83 -7.06
N GLY A 29 3.01 3.13 -7.15
CA GLY A 29 3.33 4.11 -6.11
C GLY A 29 2.75 3.74 -4.73
N LYS A 30 1.55 3.16 -4.70
CA LYS A 30 0.95 2.64 -3.47
C LYS A 30 1.74 1.46 -2.90
N VAL A 31 2.13 0.49 -3.74
CA VAL A 31 2.95 -0.66 -3.33
C VAL A 31 4.32 -0.22 -2.83
N GLU A 32 4.99 0.69 -3.52
CA GLU A 32 6.29 1.24 -3.14
C GLU A 32 6.23 1.94 -1.77
N THR A 33 5.16 2.71 -1.53
CA THR A 33 4.96 3.38 -0.24
C THR A 33 4.77 2.38 0.89
N ILE A 34 3.97 1.33 0.67
CA ILE A 34 3.74 0.26 1.66
C ILE A 34 5.04 -0.51 1.93
N GLN A 35 5.79 -0.88 0.89
CA GLN A 35 7.08 -1.56 1.04
C GLN A 35 8.06 -0.75 1.89
N ARG A 36 8.23 0.54 1.59
CA ARG A 36 9.11 1.43 2.36
C ARG A 36 8.71 1.51 3.84
N LEU A 37 7.41 1.60 4.14
CA LEU A 37 6.92 1.63 5.52
C LEU A 37 7.20 0.31 6.26
N LEU A 38 7.07 -0.83 5.58
CA LEU A 38 7.39 -2.14 6.15
C LEU A 38 8.89 -2.29 6.44
N GLU A 39 9.75 -1.83 5.52
CA GLU A 39 11.21 -1.82 5.73
C GLU A 39 11.61 -0.89 6.88
N GLU A 40 10.96 0.27 7.01
CA GLU A 40 11.18 1.19 8.12
C GLU A 40 10.72 0.58 9.45
N ASN A 41 9.57 -0.11 9.47
CA ASN A 41 9.08 -0.80 10.66
C ASN A 41 10.04 -1.90 11.12
N ASP A 42 10.58 -2.70 10.19
CA ASP A 42 11.57 -3.73 10.51
C ASP A 42 12.83 -3.13 11.13
N GLN A 43 13.34 -2.03 10.57
CA GLN A 43 14.50 -1.32 11.13
C GLN A 43 14.20 -0.76 12.52
N LEU A 44 13.03 -0.16 12.73
CA LEU A 44 12.62 0.39 14.01
C LEU A 44 12.49 -0.70 15.08
N ILE A 45 11.91 -1.86 14.73
CA ILE A 45 11.79 -3.00 15.66
C ILE A 45 13.18 -3.50 16.06
N ARG A 46 14.09 -3.70 15.09
CA ARG A 46 15.48 -4.10 15.39
C ARG A 46 16.17 -3.09 16.30
N CYS A 47 15.99 -1.81 16.00
CA CYS A 47 16.54 -0.70 16.78
C CYS A 47 16.00 -0.67 18.22
N ILE A 48 14.68 -0.86 18.40
CA ILE A 48 14.02 -0.95 19.71
C ILE A 48 14.58 -2.10 20.53
N VAL A 49 14.71 -3.30 19.95
CA VAL A 49 15.26 -4.47 20.64
C VAL A 49 16.70 -4.21 21.09
N GLU A 50 17.51 -3.60 20.23
CA GLU A 50 18.89 -3.24 20.58
C GLU A 50 18.95 -2.21 21.72
N TYR A 51 18.10 -1.19 21.68
CA TYR A 51 18.01 -0.18 22.74
C TYR A 51 17.56 -0.77 24.08
N GLN A 52 16.57 -1.67 24.05
CA GLN A 52 16.11 -2.37 25.25
C GLN A 52 17.21 -3.23 25.87
N ASN A 53 17.94 -3.99 25.05
CA ASN A 53 19.07 -4.81 25.51
C ASN A 53 20.20 -3.98 26.14
N LYS A 54 20.34 -2.72 25.73
CA LYS A 54 21.34 -1.77 26.27
C LYS A 54 20.82 -0.94 27.47
N GLY A 55 19.57 -1.13 27.89
CA GLY A 55 18.95 -0.33 28.97
C GLY A 55 18.64 1.12 28.58
N ARG A 56 18.62 1.43 27.27
CA ARG A 56 18.44 2.77 26.71
C ARG A 56 16.95 3.06 26.46
N ALA A 57 16.21 3.20 27.57
CA ALA A 57 14.74 3.34 27.54
C ALA A 57 14.26 4.62 26.83
N ASN A 58 15.00 5.73 26.94
CA ASN A 58 14.60 7.00 26.33
C ASN A 58 14.69 6.95 24.80
N GLU A 59 15.74 6.38 24.23
CA GLU A 59 15.83 6.22 22.76
C GLU A 59 14.79 5.23 22.22
N CYS A 60 14.43 4.23 23.01
CA CYS A 60 13.36 3.27 22.67
C CYS A 60 12.01 3.98 22.46
N ILE A 61 11.68 4.98 23.28
CA ILE A 61 10.41 5.72 23.17
C ILE A 61 10.31 6.42 21.81
N GLN A 62 11.39 7.05 21.34
CA GLN A 62 11.39 7.75 20.06
C GLN A 62 11.16 6.77 18.89
N CYS A 63 11.81 5.61 18.91
CA CYS A 63 11.59 4.58 17.90
C CYS A 63 10.17 4.00 17.95
N GLN A 64 9.62 3.80 19.16
CA GLN A 64 8.26 3.31 19.36
C GLN A 64 7.20 4.28 18.81
N LEU A 65 7.38 5.59 18.98
CA LEU A 65 6.47 6.60 18.44
C LEU A 65 6.43 6.58 16.91
N VAL A 66 7.58 6.45 16.26
CA VAL A 66 7.65 6.36 14.79
C VAL A 66 7.02 5.05 14.31
N LEU A 67 7.32 3.93 14.96
CA LEU A 67 6.73 2.63 14.64
C LEU A 67 5.20 2.67 14.76
N HIS A 68 4.68 3.25 15.85
CA HIS A 68 3.25 3.40 16.04
C HIS A 68 2.60 4.23 14.93
N ARG A 69 3.20 5.36 14.55
CA ARG A 69 2.71 6.19 13.43
C ARG A 69 2.63 5.39 12.13
N ASN A 70 3.66 4.61 11.81
CA ASN A 70 3.69 3.82 10.58
C ASN A 70 2.62 2.72 10.59
N LEU A 71 2.40 2.06 11.73
CA LEU A 71 1.34 1.05 11.87
C LEU A 71 -0.05 1.65 11.71
N ILE A 72 -0.32 2.80 12.34
CA ILE A 72 -1.59 3.51 12.18
C ILE A 72 -1.79 3.94 10.72
N TYR A 73 -0.74 4.45 10.06
CA TYR A 73 -0.83 4.85 8.66
C TYR A 73 -1.13 3.65 7.74
N LEU A 74 -0.49 2.50 7.96
CA LEU A 74 -0.79 1.26 7.24
C LEU A 74 -2.22 0.78 7.48
N ALA A 75 -2.72 0.86 8.72
CA ALA A 75 -4.11 0.54 9.05
C ALA A 75 -5.10 1.45 8.30
N THR A 76 -4.87 2.77 8.29
CA THR A 76 -5.69 3.72 7.54
C THR A 76 -5.70 3.43 6.04
N ILE A 77 -4.56 3.05 5.44
CA ILE A 77 -4.49 2.67 4.03
C ILE A 77 -5.23 1.35 3.76
N ALA A 78 -5.18 0.40 4.70
CA ALA A 78 -5.89 -0.87 4.62
C ALA A 78 -7.41 -0.68 4.71
N ASP A 79 -7.88 0.16 5.63
CA ASP A 79 -9.30 0.50 5.80
C ASP A 79 -9.85 1.30 4.61
N ALA A 80 -9.02 2.15 3.99
CA ALA A 80 -9.37 2.87 2.76
C ALA A 80 -9.30 1.98 1.50
N SER A 81 -8.93 0.70 1.62
CA SER A 81 -8.99 -0.23 0.49
C SER A 81 -10.45 -0.61 0.22
N PRO A 82 -10.91 -0.63 -1.05
CA PRO A 82 -12.30 -0.91 -1.41
C PRO A 82 -12.69 -2.41 -1.23
N THR A 83 -12.05 -3.14 -0.32
CA THR A 83 -12.36 -4.55 -0.07
C THR A 83 -13.44 -4.68 1.00
N SER A 84 -14.65 -5.01 0.55
CA SER A 84 -15.80 -5.53 1.30
C SER A 84 -16.61 -4.60 2.23
N THR A 85 -17.60 -3.93 1.66
CA THR A 85 -18.92 -3.78 2.30
C THR A 85 -19.81 -4.96 1.90
N SER A 86 -19.43 -6.17 2.33
CA SER A 86 -20.43 -7.12 2.82
C SER A 86 -20.56 -6.88 4.32
N LYS A 87 -21.24 -5.79 4.69
CA LYS A 87 -21.94 -5.76 5.98
C LYS A 87 -23.30 -6.39 5.74
N ALA A 88 -23.31 -7.71 5.84
CA ALA A 88 -24.53 -8.45 6.10
C ALA A 88 -25.11 -7.96 7.44
N MET A 89 -26.38 -7.54 7.37
CA MET A 89 -27.41 -7.58 8.42
C MET A 89 -26.93 -7.47 9.88
N GLU A 90 -27.18 -6.32 10.49
CA GLU A 90 -27.63 -6.24 11.89
C GLU A 90 -28.87 -5.34 11.94
#